data_AF-A0A9E7UD81-F1
#
_entry.id   AF-A0A9E7UD81-F1
#
_cell.length_a   1.000
_cell.length_b   1.000
_cell.length_c   1.000
_cell.angle_alpha   90.00
_cell.angle_beta   90.00
_cell.angle_gamma   90.00
#
_symmetry.space_group_name_H-M   'P 1'
#
loop_
_entity.id
_entity.type
_entity.pdbx_description
1 polymer ?
#
loop_
_entity_poly.entity_id
_entity_poly.type
_entity_poly.pdbx_seq_one_letter_code
_entity_poly.pdbx_strand_id
1 'polypeptide(L)'
;MAAADTTPQQTDVPTREVAKRVFAAELNTATYTFKTSQDERAPVYVALPTGERANRICIAGTVTDIEDVGESAEYLRARVVDPTGTFWVYAGEYQTDALKQLKKVQAPEFITIVGKPRTYKTDDGSVNVSVVPEDVGVIDLETRNAWVYETAARTLERVHSARETSPKVAALAREQYGHDGSSFAHVAAFALQDLLNVSGHDAMSGTSLDEEAFEKRLLEVESEDSAESSGGDVDDAADLENESLSPEELGKQLGDPSGVDSESD
;
A
#
# COMPACT_ATOMS: atom_id res chain seq x y z
N MET A 1 -57.09 26.83 -3.57
CA MET A 1 -55.74 26.86 -4.17
C MET A 1 -54.76 26.58 -3.06
N ALA A 2 -54.19 25.38 -3.00
CA ALA A 2 -53.13 25.01 -2.06
C ALA A 2 -51.81 25.09 -2.82
N ALA A 3 -50.88 25.91 -2.34
CA ALA A 3 -49.53 25.99 -2.88
C ALA A 3 -48.71 24.82 -2.30
N ALA A 4 -48.19 23.97 -3.17
CA ALA A 4 -47.29 22.89 -2.80
C ALA A 4 -45.91 23.48 -2.49
N ASP A 5 -45.51 23.38 -1.23
CA ASP A 5 -44.18 23.73 -0.76
C ASP A 5 -43.22 22.62 -1.21
N THR A 6 -42.40 22.91 -2.23
CA THR A 6 -41.43 21.95 -2.77
C THR A 6 -40.05 22.41 -2.32
N THR A 7 -39.62 21.92 -1.15
CA THR A 7 -38.24 22.10 -0.68
C THR A 7 -37.32 21.27 -1.59
N PRO A 8 -36.32 21.87 -2.26
CA PRO A 8 -35.38 21.11 -3.08
C PRO A 8 -34.52 20.21 -2.17
N GLN A 9 -34.57 18.90 -2.44
CA GLN A 9 -33.63 17.93 -1.87
C GLN A 9 -32.22 18.28 -2.37
N GLN A 10 -31.39 18.79 -1.48
CA GLN A 10 -29.98 19.06 -1.71
C GLN A 10 -29.27 17.72 -1.92
N THR A 11 -28.99 17.37 -3.17
CA THR A 11 -28.16 16.22 -3.52
C THR A 11 -26.74 16.54 -3.06
N ASP A 12 -26.35 16.03 -1.91
CA ASP A 12 -24.96 16.08 -1.43
C ASP A 12 -24.11 15.28 -2.43
N VAL A 13 -23.38 15.98 -3.29
CA VAL A 13 -22.46 15.34 -4.24
C VAL A 13 -21.32 14.77 -3.40
N PRO A 14 -21.10 13.45 -3.36
CA PRO A 14 -20.07 12.86 -2.52
C PRO A 14 -18.72 13.48 -2.85
N THR A 15 -18.16 14.24 -1.90
CA THR A 15 -16.87 14.88 -2.10
C THR A 15 -15.81 13.78 -2.14
N ARG A 16 -14.94 13.77 -3.18
CA ARG A 16 -13.88 12.76 -3.29
C ARG A 16 -13.01 12.77 -2.05
N GLU A 17 -12.91 11.64 -1.35
CA GLU A 17 -12.05 11.53 -0.19
C GLU A 17 -10.57 11.67 -0.57
N VAL A 18 -9.79 12.19 0.40
CA VAL A 18 -8.35 12.36 0.27
C VAL A 18 -7.68 10.99 0.26
N ALA A 19 -6.84 10.77 -0.75
CA ALA A 19 -6.06 9.54 -0.88
C ALA A 19 -5.05 9.40 0.27
N LYS A 20 -5.07 8.27 0.96
CA LYS A 20 -4.16 7.95 2.06
C LYS A 20 -2.84 7.42 1.52
N ARG A 21 -1.71 8.00 1.95
CA ARG A 21 -0.39 7.44 1.65
C ARG A 21 -0.15 6.22 2.51
N VAL A 22 0.26 5.13 1.88
CA VAL A 22 0.41 3.81 2.49
C VAL A 22 1.58 3.08 1.85
N PHE A 23 2.38 2.40 2.67
CA PHE A 23 3.46 1.52 2.21
C PHE A 23 2.92 0.15 1.79
N ALA A 24 3.64 -0.56 0.93
CA ALA A 24 3.26 -1.90 0.48
C ALA A 24 3.07 -2.87 1.63
N ALA A 25 4.00 -2.89 2.59
CA ALA A 25 3.89 -3.72 3.78
C ALA A 25 2.60 -3.44 4.58
N GLU A 26 2.19 -2.17 4.69
CA GLU A 26 0.97 -1.78 5.40
C GLU A 26 -0.30 -2.16 4.63
N LEU A 27 -0.31 -1.93 3.32
CA LEU A 27 -1.48 -2.25 2.49
C LEU A 27 -1.71 -3.76 2.40
N ASN A 28 -0.64 -4.55 2.25
CA ASN A 28 -0.74 -6.00 2.08
C ASN A 28 -1.27 -6.71 3.33
N THR A 29 -1.18 -6.10 4.51
CA THR A 29 -1.81 -6.60 5.74
C THR A 29 -3.26 -6.12 5.90
N ALA A 30 -3.72 -5.16 5.11
CA ALA A 30 -5.03 -4.51 5.27
C ALA A 30 -6.19 -5.30 4.64
N THR A 31 -6.40 -6.53 5.11
CA THR A 31 -7.33 -7.51 4.51
C THR A 31 -8.79 -7.35 4.92
N TYR A 32 -9.10 -6.44 5.85
CA TYR A 32 -10.46 -6.21 6.34
C TYR A 32 -11.12 -4.98 5.70
N THR A 33 -12.33 -5.16 5.17
CA THR A 33 -13.18 -4.09 4.63
C THR A 33 -14.47 -3.90 5.41
N PHE A 34 -15.00 -2.67 5.41
CA PHE A 34 -16.27 -2.36 6.06
C PHE A 34 -17.01 -1.20 5.39
N LYS A 35 -18.32 -1.09 5.64
CA LYS A 35 -19.16 0.06 5.28
C LYS A 35 -19.51 0.88 6.51
N THR A 36 -19.70 2.19 6.37
CA THR A 36 -20.11 3.07 7.47
C THR A 36 -21.62 3.15 7.67
N SER A 37 -22.41 2.59 6.76
CA SER A 37 -23.87 2.54 6.80
C SER A 37 -24.41 1.31 6.09
N GLN A 38 -25.67 0.98 6.35
CA GLN A 38 -26.39 -0.13 5.71
C GLN A 38 -26.91 0.20 4.30
N ASP A 39 -26.68 1.42 3.81
CA ASP A 39 -26.99 1.80 2.43
C ASP A 39 -26.20 0.92 1.44
N GLU A 40 -26.88 0.38 0.43
CA GLU A 40 -26.25 -0.42 -0.62
C GLU A 40 -25.11 0.34 -1.30
N ARG A 41 -25.29 1.66 -1.49
CA ARG A 41 -24.33 2.59 -2.10
C ARG A 41 -23.29 3.13 -1.12
N ALA A 42 -23.28 2.68 0.13
CA ALA A 42 -22.30 3.13 1.11
C ALA A 42 -20.87 2.81 0.64
N PRO A 43 -19.93 3.76 0.74
CA PRO A 43 -18.55 3.52 0.38
C PRO A 43 -17.97 2.38 1.23
N VAL A 44 -17.28 1.48 0.56
CA VAL A 44 -16.48 0.43 1.20
C VAL A 44 -15.11 1.01 1.52
N TYR A 45 -14.66 0.80 2.75
CA TYR A 45 -13.35 1.21 3.24
C TYR A 45 -12.53 -0.03 3.57
N VAL A 46 -11.22 0.08 3.35
CA VAL A 46 -10.23 -0.82 3.95
C VAL A 46 -9.82 -0.25 5.31
N ALA A 47 -9.74 -1.10 6.33
CA ALA A 47 -9.16 -0.73 7.62
C ALA A 47 -7.65 -0.93 7.56
N LEU A 48 -6.87 0.15 7.53
CA LEU A 48 -5.41 0.04 7.61
C LEU A 48 -5.00 -0.45 8.99
N PRO A 49 -3.99 -1.32 9.11
CA PRO A 49 -3.56 -1.85 10.40
C PRO A 49 -2.99 -0.77 11.35
N THR A 50 -2.63 0.39 10.83
CA THR A 50 -2.21 1.58 11.60
C THR A 50 -3.40 2.39 12.15
N GLY A 51 -4.63 1.91 11.96
CA GLY A 51 -5.84 2.46 12.59
C GLY A 51 -6.56 3.57 11.82
N GLU A 52 -6.28 3.70 10.53
CA GLU A 52 -6.93 4.66 9.62
C GLU A 52 -7.83 3.91 8.61
N ARG A 53 -8.92 4.53 8.18
CA ARG A 53 -9.74 3.98 7.08
C ARG A 53 -9.31 4.56 5.74
N ALA A 54 -9.30 3.74 4.70
CA ALA A 54 -8.95 4.16 3.35
C ALA A 54 -10.04 3.75 2.35
N ASN A 55 -10.66 4.74 1.69
CA ASN A 55 -11.44 4.52 0.47
C ASN A 55 -10.57 4.69 -0.79
N ARG A 56 -9.56 5.56 -0.70
CA ARG A 56 -8.58 5.84 -1.74
C ARG A 56 -7.19 5.88 -1.13
N ILE A 57 -6.21 5.41 -1.88
CA ILE A 57 -4.80 5.42 -1.51
C ILE A 57 -3.96 6.12 -2.57
N CYS A 58 -2.81 6.64 -2.15
CA CYS A 58 -1.79 7.21 -3.03
C CYS A 58 -0.48 6.47 -2.75
N ILE A 59 -0.02 5.69 -3.73
CA ILE A 59 1.20 4.91 -3.67
C ILE A 59 2.22 5.46 -4.67
N ALA A 60 3.51 5.24 -4.41
CA ALA A 60 4.56 5.49 -5.38
C ALA A 60 5.60 4.38 -5.28
N GLY A 61 6.22 4.06 -6.43
CA GLY A 61 7.20 2.99 -6.51
C GLY A 61 7.71 2.80 -7.92
N THR A 62 8.51 1.75 -8.10
CA THR A 62 9.05 1.35 -9.40
C THR A 62 8.15 0.29 -10.01
N VAL A 63 7.63 0.52 -11.20
CA VAL A 63 7.02 -0.56 -11.96
C VAL A 63 8.12 -1.48 -12.45
N THR A 64 8.09 -2.74 -12.03
CA THR A 64 9.08 -3.74 -12.46
C THR A 64 8.56 -4.59 -13.61
N ASP A 65 7.24 -4.73 -13.71
CA ASP A 65 6.60 -5.58 -14.69
C ASP A 65 5.17 -5.14 -14.99
N ILE A 66 4.74 -5.28 -16.24
CA ILE A 66 3.36 -5.03 -16.69
C ILE A 66 2.99 -6.14 -17.68
N GLU A 67 1.96 -6.89 -17.34
CA GLU A 67 1.47 -8.01 -18.13
C GLU A 67 -0.01 -7.80 -18.47
N ASP A 68 -0.40 -8.15 -19.69
CA ASP A 68 -1.82 -8.34 -20.02
C ASP A 68 -2.21 -9.75 -19.58
N VAL A 69 -3.02 -9.82 -18.53
CA VAL A 69 -3.56 -11.08 -18.01
C VAL A 69 -4.99 -11.30 -18.49
N GLY A 70 -5.56 -10.43 -19.32
CA GLY A 70 -6.92 -10.57 -19.81
C GLY A 70 -7.09 -11.70 -20.84
N GLU A 71 -8.17 -12.48 -20.73
CA GLU A 71 -8.51 -13.52 -21.73
C GLU A 71 -9.39 -12.96 -22.86
N SER A 72 -10.50 -12.31 -22.49
CA SER A 72 -11.52 -11.80 -23.44
C SER A 72 -11.44 -10.29 -23.66
N ALA A 73 -11.00 -9.56 -22.64
CA ALA A 73 -10.84 -8.12 -22.64
C ALA A 73 -9.52 -7.77 -21.95
N GLU A 74 -8.92 -6.67 -22.37
CA GLU A 74 -7.62 -6.25 -21.87
C GLU A 74 -7.66 -5.98 -20.36
N TYR A 75 -6.71 -6.59 -19.65
CA TYR A 75 -6.63 -6.51 -18.20
C TYR A 75 -5.16 -6.47 -17.79
N LEU A 76 -4.64 -5.28 -17.54
CA LEU A 76 -3.24 -5.10 -17.18
C LEU A 76 -3.03 -5.34 -15.69
N ARG A 77 -2.10 -6.25 -15.38
CA ARG A 77 -1.50 -6.43 -14.07
C ARG A 77 -0.15 -5.75 -14.04
N ALA A 78 0.04 -4.78 -13.16
CA ALA A 78 1.32 -4.14 -12.93
C ALA A 78 1.87 -4.50 -11.54
N ARG A 79 3.17 -4.82 -11.50
CA ARG A 79 3.94 -5.01 -10.26
C ARG A 79 4.68 -3.73 -9.92
N VAL A 80 4.30 -3.09 -8.80
CA VAL A 80 4.90 -1.83 -8.35
C VAL A 80 5.62 -2.05 -7.03
N VAL A 81 6.90 -1.70 -6.95
CA VAL A 81 7.76 -1.96 -5.80
C VAL A 81 8.11 -0.66 -5.08
N ASP A 82 7.85 -0.61 -3.78
CA ASP A 82 8.35 0.42 -2.87
C ASP A 82 9.41 -0.19 -1.92
N PRO A 83 10.10 0.60 -1.06
CA PRO A 83 11.10 0.05 -0.16
C PRO A 83 10.58 -1.08 0.75
N THR A 84 9.29 -1.10 1.04
CA THR A 84 8.67 -2.00 2.02
C THR A 84 8.05 -3.25 1.40
N GLY A 85 7.97 -3.34 0.07
CA GLY A 85 7.41 -4.49 -0.61
C GLY A 85 6.80 -4.18 -1.98
N THR A 86 5.84 -5.01 -2.37
CA THR A 86 5.19 -4.95 -3.69
C THR A 86 3.70 -4.62 -3.55
N PHE A 87 3.21 -3.72 -4.40
CA PHE A 87 1.80 -3.53 -4.70
C PHE A 87 1.44 -4.27 -5.99
N TRP A 88 0.30 -4.95 -6.00
CA TRP A 88 -0.33 -5.44 -7.21
C TRP A 88 -1.42 -4.48 -7.67
N VAL A 89 -1.32 -4.04 -8.92
CA VAL A 89 -2.24 -3.08 -9.53
C VAL A 89 -2.94 -3.74 -10.70
N TYR A 90 -4.25 -3.64 -10.76
CA TYR A 90 -5.06 -4.21 -11.83
C TYR A 90 -5.90 -3.14 -12.50
N ALA A 91 -5.70 -2.93 -13.80
CA ALA A 91 -6.49 -2.02 -14.61
C ALA A 91 -7.20 -2.78 -15.73
N GLY A 92 -8.52 -2.68 -15.77
CA GLY A 92 -9.34 -3.22 -16.85
C GLY A 92 -9.95 -2.13 -17.73
N GLU A 93 -10.87 -2.55 -18.60
CA GLU A 93 -11.57 -1.68 -19.55
C GLU A 93 -12.34 -0.52 -18.90
N TYR A 94 -12.85 -0.72 -17.67
CA TYR A 94 -13.59 0.29 -16.91
C TYR A 94 -12.69 1.39 -16.34
N GLN A 95 -11.37 1.16 -16.28
CA GLN A 95 -10.38 2.13 -15.83
C GLN A 95 -9.65 2.74 -17.04
N THR A 96 -10.42 3.22 -18.03
CA THR A 96 -9.89 3.60 -19.35
C THR A 96 -8.67 4.54 -19.32
N ASP A 97 -8.67 5.55 -18.44
CA ASP A 97 -7.57 6.52 -18.37
C ASP A 97 -6.31 5.92 -17.72
N ALA A 98 -6.47 5.25 -16.58
CA ALA A 98 -5.38 4.55 -15.90
C ALA A 98 -4.78 3.43 -16.77
N LEU A 99 -5.62 2.67 -17.47
CA LEU A 99 -5.19 1.63 -18.43
C LEU A 99 -4.32 2.24 -19.53
N LYS A 100 -4.76 3.35 -20.14
CA LYS A 100 -3.97 4.06 -21.17
C LYS A 100 -2.65 4.62 -20.64
N GLN A 101 -2.60 5.06 -19.39
CA GLN A 101 -1.38 5.55 -18.75
C GLN A 101 -0.41 4.38 -18.49
N LEU A 102 -0.89 3.28 -17.91
CA LEU A 102 -0.07 2.08 -17.64
C LEU A 102 0.56 1.51 -18.91
N LYS A 103 -0.16 1.48 -20.04
CA LYS A 103 0.40 1.02 -21.33
C LYS A 103 1.60 1.82 -21.83
N LYS A 104 1.75 3.07 -21.38
CA LYS A 104 2.85 3.95 -21.82
C LYS A 104 4.09 3.79 -20.95
N VAL A 105 3.94 3.18 -19.77
CA VAL A 105 5.02 2.95 -18.82
C VAL A 105 5.96 1.89 -19.37
N GLN A 106 7.26 2.16 -19.32
CA GLN A 106 8.30 1.23 -19.76
C GLN A 106 9.13 0.80 -18.56
N ALA A 107 8.84 -0.38 -18.01
CA ALA A 107 9.56 -0.89 -16.85
C ALA A 107 11.07 -1.07 -17.14
N PRO A 108 11.97 -0.71 -16.20
CA PRO A 108 11.69 -0.12 -14.89
C PRO A 108 11.42 1.41 -14.97
N GLU A 109 10.34 1.87 -14.34
CA GLU A 109 9.99 3.30 -14.32
C GLU A 109 9.28 3.69 -13.02
N PHE A 110 9.59 4.88 -12.48
CA PHE A 110 8.93 5.37 -11.27
C PHE A 110 7.55 5.94 -11.60
N ILE A 111 6.55 5.51 -10.85
CA ILE A 111 5.19 6.02 -10.99
C ILE A 111 4.58 6.36 -9.63
N THR A 112 3.56 7.20 -9.66
CA THR A 112 2.56 7.33 -8.61
C THR A 112 1.22 6.81 -9.10
N ILE A 113 0.46 6.19 -8.19
CA ILE A 113 -0.89 5.71 -8.44
C ILE A 113 -1.80 6.24 -7.36
N VAL A 114 -2.91 6.85 -7.79
CA VAL A 114 -4.07 7.06 -6.93
C VAL A 114 -5.12 6.04 -7.32
N GLY A 115 -5.59 5.28 -6.34
CA GLY A 115 -6.50 4.15 -6.61
C GLY A 115 -7.32 3.73 -5.41
N LYS A 116 -8.21 2.77 -5.64
CA LYS A 116 -9.02 2.15 -4.60
C LYS A 116 -8.37 0.83 -4.18
N PRO A 117 -8.08 0.63 -2.89
CA PRO A 117 -7.65 -0.67 -2.42
C PRO A 117 -8.84 -1.65 -2.47
N ARG A 118 -8.60 -2.87 -2.93
CA ARG A 118 -9.60 -3.94 -3.02
C ARG A 118 -9.04 -5.22 -2.45
N THR A 119 -9.82 -5.87 -1.60
CA THR A 119 -9.51 -7.22 -1.12
C THR A 119 -10.06 -8.25 -2.08
N TYR A 120 -9.34 -9.34 -2.27
CA TYR A 120 -9.79 -10.49 -3.03
C TYR A 120 -9.28 -11.76 -2.33
N LYS A 121 -10.03 -12.85 -2.46
CA LYS A 121 -9.60 -14.16 -1.97
C LYS A 121 -8.79 -14.83 -3.05
N THR A 122 -7.69 -15.49 -2.73
CA THR A 122 -6.91 -16.35 -3.62
C THR A 122 -7.35 -17.81 -3.52
N ASP A 123 -6.86 -18.67 -4.41
CA ASP A 123 -7.23 -20.09 -4.49
C ASP A 123 -6.87 -20.89 -3.23
N ASP A 124 -5.80 -20.49 -2.55
CA ASP A 124 -5.37 -21.04 -1.27
C ASP A 124 -6.24 -20.58 -0.08
N GLY A 125 -7.25 -19.75 -0.33
CA GLY A 125 -8.16 -19.19 0.67
C GLY A 125 -7.60 -17.99 1.44
N SER A 126 -6.39 -17.52 1.13
CA SER A 126 -5.86 -16.31 1.73
C SER A 126 -6.54 -15.06 1.16
N VAL A 127 -6.62 -13.99 1.96
CA VAL A 127 -7.18 -12.70 1.51
C VAL A 127 -6.02 -11.77 1.22
N ASN A 128 -5.93 -11.30 -0.02
CA ASN A 128 -4.92 -10.36 -0.46
C ASN A 128 -5.54 -9.01 -0.80
N VAL A 129 -4.68 -8.00 -0.93
CA VAL A 129 -5.08 -6.63 -1.29
C VAL A 129 -4.41 -6.24 -2.60
N SER A 130 -5.18 -5.65 -3.50
CA SER A 130 -4.69 -5.03 -4.73
C SER A 130 -5.19 -3.60 -4.86
N VAL A 131 -4.70 -2.91 -5.89
CA VAL A 131 -5.07 -1.53 -6.20
C VAL A 131 -5.76 -1.50 -7.55
N VAL A 132 -6.98 -0.97 -7.57
CA VAL A 132 -7.66 -0.59 -8.81
C VAL A 132 -7.32 0.89 -9.06
N PRO A 133 -6.50 1.21 -10.08
CA PRO A 133 -6.03 2.57 -10.29
C PRO A 133 -7.13 3.46 -10.85
N GLU A 134 -7.20 4.69 -10.34
CA GLU A 134 -8.02 5.76 -10.90
C GLU A 134 -7.18 6.71 -11.76
N ASP A 135 -5.92 6.93 -11.38
CA ASP A 135 -4.96 7.78 -12.09
C ASP A 135 -3.53 7.24 -11.87
N VAL A 136 -2.71 7.34 -12.91
CA VAL A 136 -1.32 6.88 -12.94
C VAL A 136 -0.43 7.95 -13.56
N GLY A 137 0.60 8.37 -12.83
CA GLY A 137 1.56 9.36 -13.28
C GLY A 137 2.99 8.85 -13.24
N VAL A 138 3.76 9.05 -14.30
CA VAL A 138 5.22 8.89 -14.27
C VAL A 138 5.80 10.02 -13.41
N ILE A 139 6.74 9.68 -12.53
CA ILE A 139 7.39 10.62 -11.60
C ILE A 139 8.91 10.48 -11.68
N ASP A 140 9.62 11.47 -11.16
CA ASP A 140 11.07 11.40 -10.99
C ASP A 140 11.47 10.81 -9.62
N LEU A 141 12.79 10.60 -9.45
CA LEU A 141 13.35 10.08 -8.22
C LEU A 141 13.09 11.01 -7.02
N GLU A 142 13.17 12.32 -7.23
CA GLU A 142 12.93 13.32 -6.17
C GLU A 142 11.50 13.22 -5.62
N THR A 143 10.52 13.14 -6.52
CA THR A 143 9.09 12.96 -6.17
C THR A 143 8.86 11.62 -5.48
N ARG A 144 9.48 10.54 -5.95
CA ARG A 144 9.42 9.22 -5.28
C ARG A 144 9.97 9.30 -3.86
N ASN A 145 11.12 9.95 -3.68
CA ASN A 145 11.78 10.11 -2.39
C ASN A 145 10.96 10.97 -1.43
N ALA A 146 10.37 12.07 -1.93
CA ALA A 146 9.45 12.90 -1.17
C ALA A 146 8.22 12.09 -0.72
N TRP A 147 7.67 11.23 -1.59
CA TRP A 147 6.58 10.34 -1.21
C TRP A 147 6.99 9.36 -0.11
N VAL A 148 8.18 8.76 -0.17
CA VAL A 148 8.67 7.85 0.90
C VAL A 148 8.75 8.58 2.24
N TYR A 149 9.36 9.76 2.27
CA TYR A 149 9.48 10.57 3.48
C TYR A 149 8.10 10.94 4.06
N GLU A 150 7.20 11.46 3.24
CA GLU A 150 5.86 11.85 3.68
C GLU A 150 5.02 10.65 4.13
N THR A 151 5.17 9.50 3.47
CA THR A 151 4.46 8.27 3.83
C THR A 151 4.94 7.76 5.18
N ALA A 152 6.26 7.73 5.42
CA ALA A 152 6.82 7.39 6.72
C ALA A 152 6.33 8.30 7.84
N ALA A 153 6.36 9.62 7.63
CA ALA A 153 5.86 10.58 8.62
C ALA A 153 4.38 10.32 8.95
N ARG A 154 3.53 10.12 7.94
CA ARG A 154 2.09 9.84 8.14
C ARG A 154 1.84 8.47 8.78
N THR A 155 2.62 7.46 8.46
CA THR A 155 2.52 6.14 9.10
C THR A 155 2.87 6.24 10.59
N LEU A 156 3.94 6.96 10.95
CA LEU A 156 4.31 7.19 12.35
C LEU A 156 3.24 7.99 13.11
N GLU A 157 2.66 9.03 12.50
CA GLU A 157 1.54 9.79 13.07
C GLU A 157 0.33 8.88 13.35
N ARG A 158 -0.02 8.00 12.41
CA ARG A 158 -1.13 7.04 12.57
C ARG A 158 -0.88 6.07 13.69
N VAL A 159 0.30 5.44 13.73
CA VAL A 159 0.70 4.49 14.79
C VAL A 159 0.65 5.17 16.16
N HIS A 160 1.18 6.39 16.28
CA HIS A 160 1.12 7.16 17.51
C HIS A 160 -0.33 7.45 17.92
N SER A 161 -1.15 7.96 17.00
CA SER A 161 -2.57 8.25 17.24
C SER A 161 -3.36 7.01 17.66
N ALA A 162 -3.13 5.88 17.00
CA ALA A 162 -3.76 4.59 17.30
C ALA A 162 -3.43 4.11 18.72
N ARG A 163 -2.21 4.35 19.20
CA ARG A 163 -1.78 4.01 20.56
C ARG A 163 -2.37 4.95 21.61
N GLU A 164 -2.31 6.26 21.38
CA GLU A 164 -2.67 7.26 22.40
C GLU A 164 -4.18 7.49 22.52
N THR A 165 -4.89 7.54 21.38
CA THR A 165 -6.33 7.90 21.36
C THR A 165 -7.25 6.73 21.04
N SER A 166 -6.67 5.61 20.57
CA SER A 166 -7.37 4.41 20.12
C SER A 166 -8.67 4.70 19.36
N PRO A 167 -8.60 5.38 18.19
CA PRO A 167 -9.77 5.64 17.36
C PRO A 167 -10.55 4.36 17.02
N LYS A 168 -11.83 4.49 16.67
CA LYS A 168 -12.70 3.34 16.36
C LYS A 168 -12.08 2.38 15.33
N VAL A 169 -11.44 2.92 14.30
CA VAL A 169 -10.79 2.11 13.26
C VAL A 169 -9.52 1.42 13.78
N ALA A 170 -8.77 2.02 14.72
CA ALA A 170 -7.64 1.37 15.38
C ALA A 170 -8.08 0.22 16.29
N ALA A 171 -9.18 0.37 17.01
CA ALA A 171 -9.76 -0.71 17.81
C ALA A 171 -10.22 -1.88 16.91
N LEU A 172 -10.89 -1.56 15.80
CA LEU A 172 -11.32 -2.54 14.81
C LEU A 172 -10.13 -3.25 14.17
N ALA A 173 -9.10 -2.51 13.73
CA ALA A 173 -7.89 -3.08 13.15
C ALA A 173 -7.18 -4.03 14.13
N ARG A 174 -7.11 -3.69 15.43
CA ARG A 174 -6.56 -4.59 16.47
C ARG A 174 -7.34 -5.90 16.58
N GLU A 175 -8.66 -5.81 16.58
CA GLU A 175 -9.53 -6.98 16.68
C GLU A 175 -9.36 -7.89 15.46
N GLN A 176 -9.31 -7.30 14.26
CA GLN A 176 -9.23 -8.06 13.00
C GLN A 176 -7.84 -8.64 12.73
N TYR A 177 -6.77 -7.89 13.03
CA TYR A 177 -5.40 -8.27 12.69
C TYR A 177 -4.60 -8.85 13.86
N GLY A 178 -5.13 -8.81 15.08
CA GLY A 178 -4.49 -9.37 16.28
C GLY A 178 -3.27 -8.59 16.79
N HIS A 179 -3.02 -7.38 16.27
CA HIS A 179 -1.91 -6.52 16.69
C HIS A 179 -2.28 -5.03 16.64
N ASP A 180 -1.55 -4.19 17.37
CA ASP A 180 -1.83 -2.75 17.50
C ASP A 180 -1.27 -1.85 16.40
N GLY A 181 -0.58 -2.45 15.42
CA GLY A 181 0.03 -1.73 14.30
C GLY A 181 1.39 -1.09 14.64
N SER A 182 1.91 -1.30 15.86
CA SER A 182 3.20 -0.72 16.28
C SER A 182 4.38 -1.19 15.42
N SER A 183 4.31 -2.38 14.82
CA SER A 183 5.33 -2.88 13.89
C SER A 183 5.51 -1.99 12.66
N PHE A 184 4.48 -1.24 12.24
CA PHE A 184 4.57 -0.33 11.10
C PHE A 184 5.43 0.91 11.39
N ALA A 185 5.77 1.19 12.65
CA ALA A 185 6.83 2.15 12.97
C ALA A 185 8.20 1.66 12.50
N HIS A 186 8.49 0.36 12.62
CA HIS A 186 9.72 -0.23 12.07
C HIS A 186 9.71 -0.23 10.54
N VAL A 187 8.56 -0.46 9.91
CA VAL A 187 8.40 -0.34 8.45
C VAL A 187 8.74 1.08 7.98
N ALA A 188 8.20 2.10 8.66
CA ALA A 188 8.51 3.50 8.35
C ALA A 188 9.99 3.83 8.58
N ALA A 189 10.58 3.36 9.68
CA ALA A 189 12.00 3.54 9.98
C ALA A 189 12.90 2.88 8.92
N PHE A 190 12.56 1.66 8.49
CA PHE A 190 13.26 0.95 7.43
C PHE A 190 13.23 1.74 6.12
N ALA A 191 12.05 2.23 5.70
CA ALA A 191 11.91 3.01 4.48
C ALA A 191 12.70 4.32 4.51
N LEU A 192 12.79 4.98 5.68
CA LEU A 192 13.62 6.17 5.86
C LEU A 192 15.12 5.84 5.82
N GLN A 193 15.53 4.71 6.39
CA GLN A 193 16.92 4.26 6.34
C GLN A 193 17.33 3.91 4.91
N ASP A 194 16.49 3.19 4.17
CA ASP A 194 16.69 2.91 2.74
C ASP A 194 16.87 4.22 1.94
N LEU A 195 15.99 5.19 2.16
CA LEU A 195 16.06 6.52 1.53
C LEU A 195 17.38 7.24 1.84
N LEU A 196 17.86 7.16 3.08
CA LEU A 196 19.13 7.78 3.49
C LEU A 196 20.35 7.05 2.91
N ASN A 197 20.31 5.72 2.81
CA ASN A 197 21.40 4.94 2.22
C ASN A 197 21.57 5.22 0.73
N VAL A 198 20.46 5.40 0.00
CA VAL A 198 20.49 5.84 -1.41
C VAL A 198 21.07 7.25 -1.53
N SER A 199 20.67 8.16 -0.63
CA SER A 199 21.20 9.54 -0.60
C SER A 199 22.68 9.60 -0.21
N GLY A 200 23.14 8.63 0.62
CA GLY A 200 24.53 8.48 1.03
C GLY A 200 25.44 8.02 -0.11
N HIS A 201 24.93 7.27 -1.09
CA HIS A 201 25.69 6.85 -2.26
C HIS A 201 26.04 8.03 -3.18
N ASP A 202 25.14 9.01 -3.34
CA ASP A 202 25.41 10.25 -4.06
C ASP A 202 26.40 11.17 -3.31
N ALA A 203 26.32 11.21 -1.97
CA ALA A 203 27.24 11.97 -1.12
C ALA A 203 28.67 11.38 -1.06
N MET A 204 28.80 10.05 -1.20
CA MET A 204 30.09 9.35 -1.22
C MET A 204 30.83 9.45 -2.56
N SER A 205 30.19 9.94 -3.64
CA SER A 205 30.92 10.31 -4.87
C SER A 205 31.66 11.66 -4.75
N GLY A 206 31.41 12.43 -3.69
CA GLY A 206 31.91 13.80 -3.52
C GLY A 206 32.63 14.12 -2.22
N THR A 207 32.69 13.21 -1.24
CA THR A 207 33.45 13.45 -0.01
C THR A 207 34.16 12.17 0.44
N SER A 208 35.49 12.18 0.35
CA SER A 208 36.33 11.22 1.04
C SER A 208 36.11 11.41 2.54
N LEU A 209 35.26 10.58 3.14
CA LEU A 209 35.27 10.40 4.58
C LEU A 209 36.56 9.65 4.90
N ASP A 210 37.41 10.27 5.72
CA ASP A 210 38.67 9.69 6.18
C ASP A 210 38.39 8.32 6.79
N GLU A 211 38.72 7.28 6.03
CA GLU A 211 38.52 5.86 6.34
C GLU A 211 39.16 5.51 7.69
N GLU A 212 40.27 6.19 8.02
CA GLU A 212 40.97 6.10 9.30
C GLU A 212 40.15 6.58 10.50
N ALA A 213 39.28 7.60 10.33
CA ALA A 213 38.45 8.12 11.41
C ALA A 213 37.27 7.19 11.74
N PHE A 214 36.77 6.47 10.73
CA PHE A 214 35.70 5.50 10.89
C PHE A 214 36.23 4.19 11.49
N GLU A 215 37.34 3.66 10.97
CA GLU A 215 38.05 2.48 11.51
C GLU A 215 38.41 2.67 12.99
N LYS A 216 38.93 3.85 13.35
CA LYS A 216 39.28 4.14 14.76
C LYS A 216 38.06 4.14 15.67
N ARG A 217 36.92 4.63 15.18
CA ARG A 217 35.67 4.71 15.96
C ARG A 217 35.00 3.33 16.08
N LEU A 218 35.15 2.48 15.06
CA LEU A 218 34.68 1.10 15.07
C LEU A 218 35.49 0.26 16.07
N LEU A 219 36.81 0.41 16.10
CA LEU A 219 37.69 -0.26 17.07
C LEU A 219 37.44 0.16 18.53
N GLU A 220 37.03 1.42 18.76
CA GLU A 220 36.63 1.89 20.09
C GLU A 220 35.34 1.20 20.56
N VAL A 221 34.36 1.02 19.67
CA VAL A 221 33.08 0.35 19.98
C VAL A 221 33.25 -1.17 20.14
N GLU A 222 34.08 -1.82 19.33
CA GLU A 222 34.34 -3.27 19.42
C GLU A 222 35.11 -3.68 20.69
N SER A 223 35.79 -2.72 21.34
CA SER A 223 36.49 -2.97 22.61
C SER A 223 35.57 -3.00 23.84
N GLU A 224 34.31 -2.56 23.71
CA GLU A 224 33.38 -2.44 24.83
C GLU A 224 32.33 -3.57 24.90
N ASP A 225 32.15 -4.37 23.84
CA ASP A 225 31.01 -5.31 23.74
C ASP A 225 31.40 -6.81 23.64
N SER A 226 32.64 -7.16 24.02
CA SER A 226 33.10 -8.56 24.06
C SER A 226 32.74 -9.27 25.37
N ALA A 227 31.43 -9.34 25.68
CA ALA A 227 30.88 -10.30 26.62
C ALA A 227 29.52 -10.86 26.13
N GLU A 228 29.55 -12.13 25.71
CA GLU A 228 28.43 -13.07 25.43
C GLU A 228 27.77 -12.96 24.03
N SER A 229 28.19 -13.77 23.04
CA SER A 229 27.76 -15.15 22.71
C SER A 229 26.27 -15.23 22.31
N SER A 230 25.79 -15.89 21.24
CA SER A 230 26.34 -16.75 20.18
C SER A 230 25.16 -17.17 19.30
N GLY A 231 25.37 -17.24 17.98
CA GLY A 231 24.94 -18.35 17.13
C GLY A 231 23.45 -18.47 16.73
N GLY A 232 23.22 -18.62 15.42
CA GLY A 232 22.00 -19.21 14.89
C GLY A 232 21.76 -18.89 13.41
N ASP A 233 22.43 -19.61 12.52
CA ASP A 233 22.08 -19.71 11.11
C ASP A 233 20.68 -20.30 10.93
N VAL A 234 19.86 -19.70 10.06
CA VAL A 234 18.70 -20.37 9.43
C VAL A 234 18.60 -19.89 7.99
N ASP A 235 19.09 -20.74 7.09
CA ASP A 235 18.64 -20.80 5.69
C ASP A 235 17.22 -21.38 5.68
N ASP A 236 16.29 -20.73 4.97
CA ASP A 236 15.24 -21.38 4.16
C ASP A 236 14.42 -20.30 3.45
N ALA A 237 14.87 -19.92 2.24
CA ALA A 237 14.04 -19.21 1.27
C ALA A 237 13.38 -20.28 0.38
N ALA A 238 12.16 -20.69 0.75
CA ALA A 238 11.33 -21.53 -0.10
C ALA A 238 10.57 -20.65 -1.10
N ASP A 239 10.75 -20.96 -2.38
CA ASP A 239 10.00 -20.43 -3.51
C ASP A 239 8.49 -20.65 -3.30
N LEU A 240 7.76 -19.54 -3.19
CA LEU A 240 6.30 -19.53 -3.27
C LEU A 240 5.91 -19.39 -4.75
N GLU A 241 5.75 -20.53 -5.43
CA GLU A 241 4.96 -20.57 -6.66
C GLU A 241 3.50 -20.30 -6.27
N ASN A 242 3.07 -19.06 -6.51
CA ASN A 242 1.70 -18.63 -6.30
C ASN A 242 0.86 -19.07 -7.50
N GLU A 243 0.10 -20.17 -7.36
CA GLU A 243 -0.98 -20.49 -8.28
C GLU A 243 -2.06 -19.40 -8.12
N SER A 244 -2.00 -18.44 -9.03
CA SER A 244 -2.91 -17.31 -9.08
C SER A 244 -4.23 -17.71 -9.71
N LEU A 245 -5.33 -17.24 -9.10
CA LEU A 245 -6.67 -17.24 -9.66
C LEU A 245 -6.70 -16.89 -11.15
N SER A 246 -7.65 -17.48 -11.87
CA SER A 246 -7.87 -17.13 -13.26
C SER A 246 -8.18 -15.62 -13.38
N PRO A 247 -7.69 -14.96 -14.44
CA PRO A 247 -7.94 -13.53 -14.63
C PRO A 247 -9.42 -13.14 -14.67
N GLU A 248 -10.31 -14.05 -15.09
CA GLU A 248 -11.76 -13.83 -15.02
C GLU A 248 -12.29 -13.76 -13.59
N GLU A 249 -11.76 -14.57 -12.67
CA GLU A 249 -12.17 -14.57 -11.27
C GLU A 249 -11.64 -13.34 -10.53
N LEU A 250 -10.40 -12.92 -10.84
CA LEU A 250 -9.85 -11.66 -10.36
C LEU A 250 -10.64 -10.45 -10.91
N GLY A 251 -10.97 -10.47 -12.20
CA GLY A 251 -11.77 -9.43 -12.84
C GLY A 251 -13.17 -9.29 -12.21
N LYS A 252 -13.84 -10.40 -11.89
CA LYS A 252 -15.13 -10.40 -11.18
C LYS A 252 -15.01 -9.85 -9.76
N GLN A 253 -14.01 -10.29 -8.99
CA GLN A 253 -13.83 -9.84 -7.61
C GLN A 253 -13.41 -8.36 -7.52
N LEU A 254 -12.60 -7.86 -8.47
CA LEU A 254 -12.10 -6.49 -8.49
C LEU A 254 -13.05 -5.51 -9.22
N GLY A 255 -13.87 -6.02 -10.13
CA GLY A 255 -14.80 -5.27 -10.96
C GLY A 255 -16.20 -5.09 -10.36
N ASP A 256 -16.60 -5.89 -9.37
CA ASP A 256 -17.92 -5.76 -8.75
C ASP A 256 -17.94 -4.67 -7.65
N PRO A 257 -18.63 -3.53 -7.84
CA PRO A 257 -18.80 -2.53 -6.78
C PRO A 257 -19.75 -2.99 -5.66
N SER A 258 -20.46 -4.10 -5.84
CA SER A 258 -21.36 -4.70 -4.85
C SER A 258 -20.84 -6.08 -4.45
N GLY A 259 -20.06 -6.13 -3.37
CA GLY A 259 -19.81 -7.39 -2.66
C GLY A 259 -21.15 -7.96 -2.17
N VAL A 260 -21.70 -8.89 -2.93
CA VAL A 260 -22.80 -9.77 -2.50
C VAL A 260 -22.16 -11.13 -2.28
N ASP A 261 -21.92 -11.46 -1.01
CA ASP A 261 -21.79 -12.85 -0.61
C ASP A 261 -23.13 -13.53 -0.90
N SER A 262 -23.21 -14.25 -2.02
CA SER A 262 -24.24 -15.25 -2.23
C SER A 262 -23.79 -16.54 -1.54
N GLU A 263 -23.90 -16.61 -0.22
CA GLU A 263 -24.02 -17.91 0.45
C GLU A 263 -25.43 -18.44 0.20
N SER A 264 -25.45 -19.64 -0.38
CA SER A 264 -26.62 -20.42 -0.67
C SER A 264 -26.96 -21.27 0.55
N ASP A 265 -28.18 -21.16 1.06
CA ASP A 265 -29.01 -22.29 1.52
C ASP A 265 -30.49 -21.87 1.57
#